data_AF-A0A9P5J067-F1
#
_entry.id   AF-A0A9P5J067-F1
#
_cell.length_a   1.000
_cell.length_b   1.000
_cell.length_c   1.000
_cell.angle_alpha   90.00
_cell.angle_beta   90.00
_cell.angle_gamma   90.00
#
_symmetry.space_group_name_H-M   'P 1'
#
loop_
_entity.id
_entity.type
_entity.pdbx_description
1 polymer ?
#
loop_
_entity_poly.entity_id
_entity_poly.type
_entity_poly.pdbx_seq_one_letter_code
_entity_poly.pdbx_strand_id
1 'polypeptide(L)'
;MHDRYNRGGDYIIGSATPIPLRQLLERRGNLTELGQSIVKLQLSLHAEALSQAEARTTSAQASLTEQTASTILESLTGSEEDLAAISALPTALVRKMLSGSEVWASLPYFVFRKLRLLDTSRGDGKPGPVGPGLEQDIDQWILANERTLRDDKRDDWRRGIIDYASHANIVFDTSPESSASALVIHRGVLSGYTILDERRASTLSIQPSFLSFQAMFAKITNGLLNGLDWSNVFIAGGIVLSALLCTTDADIEKYSSSDIDIYIHGLDPVAANKKVENIFEIWKSNLPESCREKTLVVRNSRTITFFSEYPVKRVQIVLKLVQNPKEVLLNFDLDVCAMGYDGESLVMLPRAARALETGYSVFTMDLVQGHYLGDRRASQESR
;
A
#
# COMPACT_ATOMS: atom_id res chain seq x y z
N MET A 1 -1.19 42.29 35.94
CA MET A 1 -1.90 41.00 35.97
C MET A 1 -1.82 40.41 34.57
N HIS A 2 -0.84 39.52 34.35
CA HIS A 2 -0.78 38.68 33.15
C HIS A 2 -1.30 37.31 33.56
N ASP A 3 -2.46 36.94 33.04
CA ASP A 3 -2.98 35.58 33.18
C ASP A 3 -2.07 34.64 32.41
N ARG A 4 -1.36 33.78 33.15
CA ARG A 4 -0.57 32.71 32.56
C ARG A 4 -1.56 31.71 31.98
N TYR A 5 -1.52 31.53 30.67
CA TYR A 5 -2.15 30.38 30.00
C TYR A 5 -1.67 29.10 30.68
N ASN A 6 -2.55 28.50 31.49
CA ASN A 6 -2.30 27.23 32.14
C ASN A 6 -2.48 26.14 31.07
N ARG A 7 -1.38 25.73 30.42
CA ARG A 7 -1.37 24.60 29.46
C ARG A 7 -1.49 23.29 30.22
N GLY A 8 -2.68 23.00 30.73
CA GLY A 8 -3.04 21.70 31.29
C GLY A 8 -3.55 20.72 30.23
N GLY A 9 -2.93 20.68 29.04
CA GLY A 9 -3.25 19.69 28.01
C GLY A 9 -2.32 18.49 28.12
N ASP A 10 -2.87 17.30 28.24
CA ASP A 10 -2.09 16.06 28.11
C ASP A 10 -1.39 16.04 26.74
N TYR A 11 -0.13 15.60 26.70
CA TYR A 11 0.61 15.46 25.46
C TYR A 11 -0.08 14.40 24.59
N ILE A 12 -0.55 14.80 23.41
CA ILE A 12 -1.16 13.88 22.44
C ILE A 12 -0.03 13.05 21.82
N ILE A 13 0.04 11.76 22.14
CA ILE A 13 0.99 10.82 21.55
C ILE A 13 0.25 9.94 20.55
N GLY A 14 0.69 9.93 19.29
CA GLY A 14 0.04 9.15 18.23
C GLY A 14 0.14 7.64 18.45
N SER A 15 -0.88 6.88 18.05
CA SER A 15 -0.92 5.40 18.15
C SER A 15 0.16 4.70 17.32
N ALA A 16 0.66 5.33 16.27
CA ALA A 16 1.78 4.85 15.47
C ALA A 16 3.16 5.04 16.15
N THR A 17 3.22 5.76 17.28
CA THR A 17 4.48 5.96 18.02
C THR A 17 4.93 4.62 18.62
N PRO A 18 6.17 4.15 18.37
CA PRO A 18 6.69 2.93 18.95
C PRO A 18 6.58 2.91 20.47
N ILE A 19 6.27 1.75 21.06
CA ILE A 19 6.06 1.60 22.52
C ILE A 19 7.21 2.21 23.35
N PRO A 20 8.50 1.98 23.04
CA PRO A 20 9.58 2.57 23.82
C PRO A 20 9.58 4.10 23.78
N LEU A 21 9.22 4.69 22.64
CA LEU A 21 9.16 6.14 22.46
C LEU A 21 7.92 6.72 23.15
N ARG A 22 6.78 6.01 23.11
CA ARG A 22 5.55 6.39 23.82
C ARG A 22 5.80 6.43 25.34
N GLN A 23 6.39 5.38 25.89
CA GLN A 23 6.77 5.32 27.32
C GLN A 23 7.72 6.46 27.73
N LEU A 24 8.56 6.91 26.80
CA LEU A 24 9.52 7.98 27.03
C LEU A 24 8.85 9.36 26.98
N LEU A 25 7.92 9.57 26.04
CA LEU A 25 7.09 10.77 25.90
C LEU A 25 6.06 10.94 27.02
N GLU A 26 5.61 9.84 27.63
CA GLU A 26 4.73 9.85 28.81
C GLU A 26 5.45 10.36 30.09
N ARG A 27 6.79 10.40 30.11
CA ARG A 27 7.56 10.90 31.25
C ARG A 27 7.43 12.43 31.35
N ARG A 28 6.70 12.90 32.36
CA ARG A 28 6.67 14.33 32.72
C ARG A 28 8.01 14.72 33.36
N GLY A 29 8.74 15.68 32.78
CA GLY A 29 10.07 16.06 33.25
C GLY A 29 10.75 17.19 32.46
N ASN A 30 12.06 17.38 32.67
CA ASN A 30 12.86 18.38 31.98
C ASN A 30 12.88 18.10 30.46
N LEU A 31 12.41 19.06 29.66
CA LEU A 31 12.33 18.96 28.20
C LEU A 31 13.69 18.71 27.54
N THR A 32 14.79 19.18 28.14
CA THR A 32 16.14 18.98 27.62
C THR A 32 16.58 17.53 27.77
N GLU A 33 16.36 16.94 28.95
CA GLU A 33 16.67 15.53 29.22
C GLU A 33 15.76 14.59 28.42
N LEU A 34 14.50 14.97 28.27
CA LEU A 34 13.55 14.26 27.41
C LEU A 34 14.03 14.27 25.95
N GLY A 35 14.41 15.43 25.42
CA GLY A 35 14.96 15.57 24.06
C GLY A 35 16.22 14.73 23.86
N GLN A 36 17.17 14.77 24.79
CA GLN A 36 18.38 13.94 24.74
C GLN A 36 18.08 12.44 24.78
N SER A 37 17.10 12.04 25.59
CA SER A 37 16.68 10.64 25.73
C SER A 37 15.97 10.12 24.47
N ILE A 38 15.14 10.96 23.83
CA ILE A 38 14.51 10.64 22.54
C ILE A 38 15.57 10.46 21.46
N VAL A 39 16.53 11.38 21.34
CA VAL A 39 17.60 11.29 20.34
C VAL A 39 18.45 10.03 20.57
N LYS A 40 18.83 9.72 21.82
CA LYS A 40 19.56 8.49 22.15
C LYS A 40 18.78 7.23 21.77
N LEU A 41 17.48 7.20 22.05
CA LEU A 41 16.60 6.09 21.69
C LEU A 41 16.48 5.95 20.16
N GLN A 42 16.34 7.05 19.42
CA GLN A 42 16.28 7.01 17.97
C GLN A 42 17.60 6.51 17.35
N LEU A 43 18.74 6.98 17.88
CA LEU A 43 20.07 6.51 17.46
C LEU A 43 20.28 5.02 17.77
N SER A 44 19.84 4.54 18.94
CA SER A 44 19.95 3.11 19.26
C SER A 44 19.05 2.26 18.37
N LEU A 45 17.80 2.68 18.14
CA LEU A 45 16.87 1.99 17.24
C LEU A 45 17.39 1.97 15.80
N HIS A 46 18.05 3.05 15.35
CA HIS A 46 18.66 3.11 14.02
C HIS A 46 19.89 2.20 13.91
N ALA A 47 20.77 2.20 14.91
CA ALA A 47 21.93 1.31 14.95
C ALA A 47 21.50 -0.17 14.98
N GLU A 48 20.44 -0.48 15.73
CA GLU A 48 19.84 -1.81 15.74
C GLU A 48 19.24 -2.17 14.38
N ALA A 49 18.53 -1.25 13.72
CA ALA A 49 18.00 -1.47 12.37
C ALA A 49 19.11 -1.68 11.32
N LEU A 50 20.21 -0.93 11.39
CA LEU A 50 21.39 -1.12 10.54
C LEU A 50 22.05 -2.48 10.80
N SER A 51 22.26 -2.84 12.06
CA SER A 51 22.84 -4.14 12.43
C SER A 51 21.94 -5.30 11.99
N GLN A 52 20.61 -5.15 12.09
CA GLN A 52 19.65 -6.12 11.56
C GLN A 52 19.72 -6.18 10.03
N ALA A 53 19.82 -5.05 9.33
CA ALA A 53 19.97 -5.01 7.87
C ALA A 53 21.28 -5.65 7.38
N GLU A 54 22.39 -5.44 8.10
CA GLU A 54 23.67 -6.08 7.83
C GLU A 54 23.62 -7.59 8.12
N ALA A 55 23.04 -7.99 9.26
CA ALA A 55 22.82 -9.40 9.62
C ALA A 55 21.89 -10.13 8.63
N ARG A 56 20.94 -9.44 8.00
CA ARG A 56 20.12 -9.98 6.90
C ARG A 56 20.95 -10.30 5.65
N THR A 57 22.09 -9.63 5.46
CA THR A 57 22.98 -9.81 4.29
C THR A 57 24.01 -10.93 4.54
N THR A 58 24.44 -11.11 5.79
CA THR A 58 25.32 -12.20 6.23
C THR A 58 24.53 -13.20 7.08
N SER A 59 23.93 -14.20 6.43
CA SER A 59 23.04 -15.18 7.07
C SER A 59 23.60 -15.78 8.37
N ALA A 60 22.99 -15.43 9.51
CA ALA A 60 23.07 -16.22 10.73
C ALA A 60 22.20 -17.47 10.59
N GLN A 61 22.64 -18.61 11.12
CA GLN A 61 21.88 -19.87 11.08
C GLN A 61 20.54 -19.70 11.81
N ALA A 62 19.49 -19.44 11.04
CA ALA A 62 18.11 -19.47 11.50
C ALA A 62 17.83 -20.83 12.16
N SER A 63 17.07 -20.86 13.26
CA SER A 63 16.67 -22.10 13.90
C SER A 63 15.94 -23.01 12.90
N LEU A 64 15.99 -24.34 13.06
CA LEU A 64 15.33 -25.28 12.14
C LEU A 64 13.84 -24.93 11.89
N THR A 65 13.18 -24.40 12.91
CA THR A 65 11.81 -23.91 12.84
C THR A 65 11.65 -22.64 12.02
N GLU A 66 12.59 -21.69 12.08
CA GLU A 66 12.59 -20.48 11.24
C GLU A 66 12.94 -20.83 9.79
N GLN A 67 13.84 -21.79 9.57
CA GLN A 67 14.12 -22.31 8.23
C GLN A 67 12.88 -22.96 7.63
N THR A 68 12.20 -23.84 8.37
CA THR A 68 10.96 -24.50 7.91
C THR A 68 9.86 -23.46 7.65
N ALA A 69 9.71 -22.48 8.53
CA ALA A 69 8.79 -21.37 8.34
C ALA A 69 9.11 -20.55 7.08
N SER A 70 10.38 -20.17 6.87
CA SER A 70 10.82 -19.44 5.69
C SER A 70 10.57 -20.25 4.43
N THR A 71 10.87 -21.55 4.41
CA THR A 71 10.59 -22.44 3.27
C THR A 71 9.10 -22.50 2.97
N ILE A 72 8.25 -22.62 3.99
CA ILE A 72 6.80 -22.61 3.80
C ILE A 72 6.37 -21.26 3.21
N LEU A 73 6.82 -20.14 3.76
CA LEU A 73 6.47 -18.81 3.28
C LEU A 73 6.98 -18.50 1.87
N GLU A 74 8.16 -19.03 1.52
CA GLU A 74 8.72 -18.95 0.17
C GLU A 74 7.93 -19.79 -0.84
N SER A 75 7.28 -20.86 -0.38
CA SER A 75 6.44 -21.70 -1.24
C SER A 75 5.03 -21.15 -1.47
N LEU A 76 4.61 -20.11 -0.72
CA LEU A 76 3.28 -19.54 -0.88
C LEU A 76 3.19 -18.73 -2.16
N THR A 77 2.16 -19.04 -2.95
CA THR A 77 1.88 -18.47 -4.26
C THR A 77 0.76 -17.43 -4.25
N GLY A 78 0.00 -17.31 -3.16
CA GLY A 78 -1.21 -16.47 -3.12
C GLY A 78 -2.53 -17.23 -3.33
N SER A 79 -2.48 -18.56 -3.39
CA SER A 79 -3.64 -19.39 -3.73
C SER A 79 -4.50 -19.76 -2.52
N GLU A 80 -5.72 -20.27 -2.76
CA GLU A 80 -6.52 -20.89 -1.69
C GLU A 80 -5.86 -22.15 -1.12
N GLU A 81 -5.03 -22.84 -1.90
CA GLU A 81 -4.30 -24.03 -1.45
C GLU A 81 -3.26 -23.66 -0.38
N ASP A 82 -2.62 -22.50 -0.53
CA ASP A 82 -1.71 -21.95 0.48
C ASP A 82 -2.43 -21.73 1.82
N LEU A 83 -3.68 -21.27 1.77
CA LEU A 83 -4.48 -21.07 2.99
C LEU A 83 -4.82 -22.39 3.69
N ALA A 84 -5.11 -23.44 2.92
CA ALA A 84 -5.35 -24.77 3.47
C ALA A 84 -4.06 -25.32 4.12
N ALA A 85 -2.92 -25.14 3.45
CA ALA A 85 -1.61 -25.53 3.97
C ALA A 85 -1.27 -24.81 5.29
N ILE A 86 -1.51 -23.49 5.36
CA ILE A 86 -1.29 -22.70 6.57
C ILE A 86 -2.23 -23.13 7.71
N SER A 87 -3.49 -23.39 7.40
CA SER A 87 -4.47 -23.84 8.39
C SER A 87 -4.15 -25.24 8.96
N ALA A 88 -3.42 -26.06 8.19
CA ALA A 88 -2.94 -27.37 8.61
C ALA A 88 -1.65 -27.32 9.45
N LEU A 89 -1.00 -26.16 9.58
CA LEU A 89 0.23 -26.05 10.35
C LEU A 89 -0.01 -26.28 11.85
N PRO A 90 0.92 -26.98 12.54
CA PRO A 90 0.84 -27.13 13.99
C PRO A 90 0.79 -25.78 14.69
N THR A 91 -0.14 -25.64 15.64
CA THR A 91 -0.34 -24.40 16.41
C THR A 91 0.95 -23.87 17.04
N ALA A 92 1.80 -24.75 17.58
CA ALA A 92 3.08 -24.36 18.16
C ALA A 92 4.05 -23.75 17.13
N LEU A 93 4.03 -24.23 15.88
CA LEU A 93 4.83 -23.68 14.80
C LEU A 93 4.35 -22.29 14.41
N VAL A 94 3.03 -22.11 14.26
CA VAL A 94 2.41 -20.81 13.96
C VAL A 94 2.74 -19.77 15.04
N ARG A 95 2.62 -20.12 16.33
CA ARG A 95 3.03 -19.22 17.43
C ARG A 95 4.49 -18.83 17.34
N LYS A 96 5.36 -19.79 17.04
CA LYS A 96 6.81 -19.53 16.95
C LYS A 96 7.14 -18.63 15.75
N MET A 97 6.50 -18.85 14.60
CA MET A 97 6.60 -17.97 13.44
C MET A 97 6.20 -16.53 13.75
N LEU A 98 5.13 -16.36 14.51
CA LEU A 98 4.58 -15.04 14.86
C LEU A 98 5.31 -14.39 16.03
N SER A 99 6.12 -15.14 16.78
CA SER A 99 6.99 -14.59 17.83
C SER A 99 8.27 -13.95 17.29
N GLY A 100 8.68 -14.28 16.06
CA GLY A 100 9.81 -13.65 15.37
C GLY A 100 9.37 -12.43 14.56
N SER A 101 9.95 -11.27 14.82
CA SER A 101 9.57 -10.01 14.15
C SER A 101 9.77 -10.04 12.64
N GLU A 102 10.82 -10.72 12.15
CA GLU A 102 11.15 -10.76 10.71
C GLU A 102 10.19 -11.65 9.91
N VAL A 103 9.97 -12.88 10.37
CA VAL A 103 9.04 -13.82 9.73
C VAL A 103 7.64 -13.23 9.70
N TRP A 104 7.19 -12.68 10.83
CA TRP A 104 5.90 -12.01 10.97
C TRP A 104 5.72 -10.85 9.99
N ALA A 105 6.71 -9.96 9.86
CA ALA A 105 6.65 -8.83 8.94
C ALA A 105 6.73 -9.26 7.47
N SER A 106 7.35 -10.40 7.17
CA SER A 106 7.49 -10.93 5.82
C SER A 106 6.28 -11.72 5.32
N LEU A 107 5.28 -11.97 6.18
CA LEU A 107 4.09 -12.71 5.79
C LEU A 107 3.38 -12.03 4.60
N PRO A 108 2.86 -12.78 3.63
CA PRO A 108 1.91 -12.22 2.69
C PRO A 108 0.65 -11.72 3.40
N TYR A 109 0.08 -10.60 2.98
CA TYR A 109 -1.02 -9.97 3.72
C TYR A 109 -2.27 -10.85 3.82
N PHE A 110 -2.63 -11.58 2.77
CA PHE A 110 -3.77 -12.50 2.79
C PHE A 110 -3.59 -13.62 3.84
N VAL A 111 -2.35 -14.07 4.07
CA VAL A 111 -2.01 -15.04 5.13
C VAL A 111 -2.21 -14.43 6.50
N PHE A 112 -1.64 -13.24 6.71
CA PHE A 112 -1.80 -12.50 7.96
C PHE A 112 -3.30 -12.30 8.29
N ARG A 113 -4.10 -11.92 7.30
CA ARG A 113 -5.56 -11.75 7.45
C ARG A 113 -6.26 -13.05 7.81
N LYS A 114 -5.95 -14.15 7.14
CA LYS A 114 -6.56 -15.46 7.45
C LYS A 114 -6.21 -15.90 8.86
N LEU A 115 -4.94 -15.80 9.27
CA LEU A 115 -4.49 -16.17 10.61
C LEU A 115 -5.22 -15.36 11.69
N ARG A 116 -5.44 -14.06 11.45
CA ARG A 116 -6.20 -13.20 12.35
C ARG A 116 -7.68 -13.60 12.46
N LEU A 117 -8.33 -13.97 11.35
CA LEU A 117 -9.72 -14.45 11.35
C LEU A 117 -9.88 -15.80 12.09
N LEU A 118 -8.88 -16.69 12.00
CA LEU A 118 -8.88 -17.95 12.72
C LEU A 118 -8.71 -17.76 14.24
N ASP A 119 -8.09 -16.66 14.67
CA ASP A 119 -7.89 -16.33 16.08
C ASP A 119 -9.16 -15.70 16.68
N THR A 120 -9.87 -14.82 15.94
CA THR A 120 -11.10 -14.17 16.41
C THR A 120 -12.33 -15.08 16.44
N SER A 121 -12.37 -16.15 15.64
CA SER A 121 -13.51 -17.08 15.55
C SER A 121 -13.60 -18.10 16.69
N ARG A 122 -12.57 -18.20 17.55
CA ARG A 122 -12.59 -19.04 18.76
C ARG A 122 -13.31 -18.31 19.91
N GLY A 123 -14.63 -18.36 19.91
CA GLY A 123 -15.50 -17.80 20.97
C GLY A 123 -15.45 -18.54 22.32
N ASP A 124 -14.38 -19.28 22.62
CA ASP A 124 -14.24 -20.11 23.83
C ASP A 124 -13.39 -19.48 24.94
N GLY A 125 -12.95 -18.22 24.76
CA GLY A 125 -12.17 -17.47 25.75
C GLY A 125 -10.76 -18.02 25.99
N LYS A 126 -10.31 -19.00 25.20
CA LYS A 126 -8.95 -19.51 25.21
C LYS A 126 -8.12 -18.74 24.18
N PRO A 127 -6.82 -18.48 24.43
CA PRO A 127 -5.96 -17.91 23.41
C PRO A 127 -6.01 -18.82 22.19
N GLY A 128 -6.32 -18.24 21.03
CA GLY A 128 -6.41 -19.00 19.80
C GLY A 128 -5.06 -19.61 19.40
N PRO A 129 -4.96 -20.22 18.21
CA PRO A 129 -3.74 -20.92 17.84
C PRO A 129 -2.54 -19.97 17.79
N VAL A 130 -2.76 -18.66 17.69
CA VAL A 130 -1.69 -17.67 17.55
C VAL A 130 -1.23 -17.08 18.89
N GLY A 131 -2.09 -17.08 19.92
CA GLY A 131 -1.76 -16.47 21.22
C GLY A 131 -1.69 -14.94 21.18
N PRO A 132 -1.31 -14.27 22.28
CA PRO A 132 -1.38 -12.80 22.42
C PRO A 132 -0.45 -12.02 21.49
N GLY A 133 0.39 -12.66 20.68
CA GLY A 133 1.26 -12.00 19.71
C GLY A 133 0.53 -11.31 18.55
N LEU A 134 -0.70 -11.75 18.21
CA LEU A 134 -1.58 -11.10 17.22
C LEU A 134 -2.44 -9.96 17.81
N GLU A 135 -2.32 -9.65 19.11
CA GLU A 135 -2.83 -8.37 19.64
C GLU A 135 -2.10 -7.16 19.04
N GLN A 136 -1.01 -7.38 18.30
CA GLN A 136 -0.29 -6.35 17.58
C GLN A 136 -1.20 -5.71 16.52
N ASP A 137 -1.24 -4.38 16.56
CA ASP A 137 -2.02 -3.53 15.69
C ASP A 137 -1.70 -3.83 14.21
N ILE A 138 -2.74 -3.96 13.38
CA ILE A 138 -2.60 -4.12 11.93
C ILE A 138 -1.73 -3.02 11.31
N ASP A 139 -1.76 -1.82 11.90
CA ASP A 139 -0.93 -0.71 11.48
C ASP A 139 0.54 -0.96 11.76
N GLN A 140 0.89 -1.56 12.90
CA GLN A 140 2.26 -1.97 13.19
C GLN A 140 2.73 -3.05 12.21
N TRP A 141 1.86 -4.00 11.87
CA TRP A 141 2.17 -5.03 10.87
C TRP A 141 2.45 -4.42 9.51
N ILE A 142 1.58 -3.52 9.04
CA ILE A 142 1.73 -2.86 7.73
C ILE A 142 3.05 -2.09 7.68
N LEU A 143 3.39 -1.34 8.73
CA LEU A 143 4.64 -0.57 8.77
C LEU A 143 5.88 -1.47 8.76
N ALA A 144 5.85 -2.60 9.46
CA ALA A 144 6.95 -3.55 9.44
C ALA A 144 7.04 -4.28 8.08
N ASN A 145 5.92 -4.69 7.52
CA ASN A 145 5.84 -5.35 6.22
C ASN A 145 6.39 -4.44 5.11
N GLU A 146 6.03 -3.17 5.10
CA GLU A 146 6.55 -2.24 4.09
C GLU A 146 8.05 -2.02 4.20
N ARG A 147 8.61 -2.01 5.42
CA ARG A 147 10.06 -1.98 5.59
C ARG A 147 10.69 -3.21 4.93
N THR A 148 10.13 -4.39 5.18
CA THR A 148 10.57 -5.63 4.53
C THR A 148 10.45 -5.56 3.00
N LEU A 149 9.36 -5.02 2.46
CA LEU A 149 9.16 -4.88 1.00
C LEU A 149 10.16 -3.93 0.35
N ARG A 150 10.59 -2.88 1.06
CA ARG A 150 11.63 -1.94 0.62
C ARG A 150 13.01 -2.58 0.63
N ASP A 151 13.30 -3.37 1.66
CA ASP A 151 14.59 -4.05 1.81
C ASP A 151 14.71 -5.27 0.88
N ASP A 152 13.58 -5.79 0.37
CA ASP A 152 13.54 -6.95 -0.52
C ASP A 152 14.04 -6.60 -1.94
N LYS A 153 15.27 -7.04 -2.23
CA LYS A 153 15.97 -6.87 -3.51
C LYS A 153 15.78 -8.02 -4.50
N ARG A 154 14.90 -8.98 -4.23
CA ARG A 154 14.62 -10.09 -5.17
C ARG A 154 13.92 -9.57 -6.43
N ASP A 155 14.08 -10.29 -7.54
CA ASP A 155 13.56 -9.90 -8.85
C ASP A 155 12.02 -10.00 -8.96
N ASP A 156 11.39 -10.84 -8.14
CA ASP A 156 9.93 -10.96 -8.10
C ASP A 156 9.30 -9.80 -7.32
N TRP A 157 8.86 -8.78 -8.07
CA TRP A 157 8.22 -7.61 -7.49
C TRP A 157 6.81 -7.87 -6.96
N ARG A 158 6.12 -8.95 -7.39
CA ARG A 158 4.75 -9.27 -6.95
C ARG A 158 4.74 -9.87 -5.54
N ARG A 159 5.89 -10.32 -5.02
CA ARG A 159 6.00 -10.87 -3.67
C ARG A 159 5.55 -9.88 -2.60
N GLY A 160 4.59 -10.30 -1.78
CA GLY A 160 4.00 -9.50 -0.70
C GLY A 160 3.05 -8.40 -1.18
N ILE A 161 2.80 -8.30 -2.49
CA ILE A 161 1.78 -7.44 -3.07
C ILE A 161 0.46 -8.22 -3.14
N ILE A 162 -0.65 -7.52 -2.95
CA ILE A 162 -1.99 -8.10 -3.05
C ILE A 162 -2.41 -8.05 -4.52
N ASP A 163 -2.57 -9.20 -5.15
CA ASP A 163 -3.32 -9.34 -6.40
C ASP A 163 -4.83 -9.38 -6.11
N TYR A 164 -5.61 -8.52 -6.76
CA TYR A 164 -7.05 -8.39 -6.51
C TYR A 164 -7.83 -9.64 -6.92
N ALA A 165 -7.51 -10.24 -8.08
CA ALA A 165 -8.25 -11.37 -8.61
C ALA A 165 -8.11 -12.60 -7.69
N SER A 166 -6.90 -12.82 -7.16
CA SER A 166 -6.61 -13.96 -6.29
C SER A 166 -7.03 -13.72 -4.84
N HIS A 167 -6.91 -12.49 -4.33
CA HIS A 167 -6.96 -12.27 -2.87
C HIS A 167 -8.16 -11.48 -2.36
N ALA A 168 -8.98 -10.84 -3.21
CA ALA A 168 -10.04 -9.93 -2.74
C ALA A 168 -10.99 -10.56 -1.71
N ASN A 169 -11.43 -11.80 -1.92
CA ASN A 169 -12.35 -12.50 -1.01
C ASN A 169 -11.72 -12.90 0.34
N ILE A 170 -10.38 -12.96 0.41
CA ILE A 170 -9.64 -13.30 1.62
C ILE A 170 -9.29 -12.02 2.39
N VAL A 171 -8.90 -11.00 1.62
CA VAL A 171 -8.44 -9.72 2.14
C VAL A 171 -9.61 -8.90 2.64
N PHE A 172 -10.73 -8.83 1.91
CA PHE A 172 -11.88 -8.03 2.31
C PHE A 172 -12.92 -8.91 3.00
N ASP A 173 -13.36 -8.50 4.18
CA ASP A 173 -14.49 -9.15 4.87
C ASP A 173 -15.79 -8.74 4.17
N THR A 174 -16.18 -9.52 3.16
CA THR A 174 -17.29 -9.18 2.26
C THR A 174 -18.63 -9.40 2.93
N SER A 175 -19.52 -8.40 2.82
CA SER A 175 -20.90 -8.50 3.32
C SER A 175 -21.73 -9.55 2.57
N PRO A 176 -22.76 -10.14 3.20
CA PRO A 176 -23.87 -10.79 2.49
C PRO A 176 -24.59 -9.86 1.49
N GLU A 177 -24.45 -8.53 1.63
CA GLU A 177 -24.97 -7.53 0.70
C GLU A 177 -24.18 -7.45 -0.62
N SER A 178 -23.03 -8.13 -0.70
CA SER A 178 -22.27 -8.26 -1.94
C SER A 178 -23.12 -8.95 -3.00
N SER A 179 -23.01 -8.49 -4.24
CA SER A 179 -23.82 -8.94 -5.36
C SER A 179 -22.97 -9.09 -6.62
N ALA A 180 -23.60 -9.54 -7.71
CA ALA A 180 -22.93 -9.62 -9.00
C ALA A 180 -22.47 -8.26 -9.55
N SER A 181 -22.95 -7.13 -9.00
CA SER A 181 -22.57 -5.78 -9.44
C SER A 181 -21.57 -5.08 -8.52
N ALA A 182 -21.39 -5.54 -7.28
CA ALA A 182 -20.49 -4.90 -6.31
C ALA A 182 -20.13 -5.82 -5.15
N LEU A 183 -18.89 -5.74 -4.68
CA LEU A 183 -18.44 -6.28 -3.40
C LEU A 183 -18.57 -5.19 -2.33
N VAL A 184 -19.29 -5.48 -1.25
CA VAL A 184 -19.58 -4.50 -0.19
C VAL A 184 -18.73 -4.77 1.04
N ILE A 185 -17.96 -3.76 1.46
CA ILE A 185 -17.11 -3.79 2.64
C ILE A 185 -17.77 -2.99 3.75
N HIS A 186 -17.97 -3.61 4.91
CA HIS A 186 -18.44 -2.93 6.13
C HIS A 186 -17.26 -2.39 6.92
N ARG A 187 -17.32 -1.10 7.26
CA ARG A 187 -16.21 -0.42 7.95
C ARG A 187 -16.51 -0.33 9.43
N GLY A 188 -15.77 -1.11 10.22
CA GLY A 188 -15.90 -1.12 11.67
C GLY A 188 -15.44 0.18 12.35
N VAL A 189 -15.61 0.22 13.67
CA VAL A 189 -15.04 1.26 14.54
C VAL A 189 -13.57 0.95 14.77
N LEU A 190 -12.70 1.95 14.61
CA LEU A 190 -11.29 1.84 14.97
C LEU A 190 -11.05 2.36 16.39
N SER A 191 -10.11 1.73 17.09
CA SER A 191 -9.57 2.26 18.32
C SER A 191 -8.58 3.41 18.03
N GLY A 192 -8.44 4.33 18.98
CA GLY A 192 -7.52 5.48 18.86
C GLY A 192 -8.22 6.78 18.43
N TYR A 193 -7.41 7.77 18.05
CA TYR A 193 -7.89 9.08 17.63
C TYR A 193 -8.07 9.11 16.11
N THR A 194 -9.31 9.31 15.67
CA THR A 194 -9.65 9.48 14.26
C THR A 194 -9.93 10.94 13.95
N ILE A 195 -9.63 11.37 12.71
CA ILE A 195 -9.92 12.71 12.22
C ILE A 195 -10.90 12.57 11.05
N LEU A 196 -11.98 13.34 11.05
CA LEU A 196 -13.06 13.31 10.06
C LEU A 196 -13.88 11.99 10.02
N ASP A 197 -14.01 11.24 11.13
CA ASP A 197 -14.82 10.01 11.17
C ASP A 197 -16.28 10.23 10.74
N GLU A 198 -16.87 11.37 11.10
CA GLU A 198 -18.24 11.72 10.70
C GLU A 198 -18.41 11.86 9.17
N ARG A 199 -17.31 12.03 8.41
CA ARG A 199 -17.32 12.09 6.95
C ARG A 199 -17.06 10.74 6.29
N ARG A 200 -16.80 9.71 7.09
CA ARG A 200 -16.53 8.37 6.63
C ARG A 200 -17.84 7.61 6.44
N ALA A 201 -18.06 7.11 5.23
CA ALA A 201 -19.15 6.17 4.98
C ALA A 201 -18.93 4.88 5.79
N SER A 202 -20.00 4.31 6.35
CA SER A 202 -19.96 3.04 7.09
C SER A 202 -19.76 1.82 6.19
N THR A 203 -20.00 1.97 4.89
CA THR A 203 -19.78 0.93 3.88
C THR A 203 -19.02 1.48 2.68
N LEU A 204 -18.38 0.58 1.94
CA LEU A 204 -17.72 0.87 0.66
C LEU A 204 -18.09 -0.21 -0.35
N SER A 205 -18.53 0.21 -1.54
CA SER A 205 -18.72 -0.69 -2.67
C SER A 205 -17.50 -0.64 -3.59
N ILE A 206 -17.00 -1.80 -3.99
CA ILE A 206 -15.92 -1.96 -4.97
C ILE A 206 -16.31 -2.96 -6.06
N GLN A 207 -15.56 -2.98 -7.16
CA GLN A 207 -15.82 -3.90 -8.28
C GLN A 207 -15.88 -5.37 -7.83
N PRO A 208 -16.86 -6.16 -8.28
CA PRO A 208 -17.04 -7.53 -7.79
C PRO A 208 -15.98 -8.50 -8.33
N SER A 209 -15.22 -8.12 -9.37
CA SER A 209 -14.17 -8.96 -9.97
C SER A 209 -13.13 -8.12 -10.70
N PHE A 210 -11.98 -8.72 -11.00
CA PHE A 210 -10.96 -8.11 -11.87
C PHE A 210 -11.51 -7.79 -13.28
N LEU A 211 -12.35 -8.66 -13.85
CA LEU A 211 -12.96 -8.40 -15.17
C LEU A 211 -13.89 -7.18 -15.15
N SER A 212 -14.67 -7.02 -14.08
CA SER A 212 -15.52 -5.84 -13.87
C SER A 212 -14.68 -4.57 -13.72
N PHE A 213 -13.58 -4.66 -12.97
CA PHE A 213 -12.59 -3.59 -12.88
C PHE A 213 -12.00 -3.23 -14.25
N GLN A 214 -11.55 -4.22 -15.03
CA GLN A 214 -10.93 -3.98 -16.34
C GLN A 214 -11.91 -3.30 -17.31
N ALA A 215 -13.17 -3.76 -17.33
CA ALA A 215 -14.22 -3.14 -18.13
C ALA A 215 -14.49 -1.70 -17.70
N MET A 216 -14.56 -1.44 -16.40
CA MET A 216 -14.74 -0.08 -15.87
C MET A 216 -13.51 0.80 -16.13
N PHE A 217 -12.30 0.26 -16.01
CA PHE A 217 -11.06 0.97 -16.32
C PHE A 217 -11.02 1.41 -17.79
N ALA A 218 -11.37 0.52 -18.72
CA ALA A 218 -11.49 0.87 -20.13
C ALA A 218 -12.54 1.96 -20.38
N LYS A 219 -13.67 1.89 -19.66
CA LYS A 219 -14.77 2.86 -19.77
C LYS A 219 -14.38 4.23 -19.22
N ILE A 220 -13.86 4.30 -17.98
CA ILE A 220 -13.50 5.57 -17.33
C ILE A 220 -12.33 6.25 -18.05
N THR A 221 -11.45 5.49 -18.71
CA THR A 221 -10.37 6.03 -19.54
C THR A 221 -10.80 6.33 -20.98
N ASN A 222 -12.08 6.13 -21.33
CA ASN A 222 -12.63 6.30 -22.68
C ASN A 222 -11.84 5.54 -23.77
N GLY A 223 -11.25 4.39 -23.42
CA GLY A 223 -10.46 3.58 -24.36
C GLY A 223 -9.19 4.26 -24.87
N LEU A 224 -8.71 5.33 -24.22
CA LEU A 224 -7.53 6.09 -24.66
C LEU A 224 -6.24 5.24 -24.76
N LEU A 225 -6.21 4.09 -24.09
CA LEU A 225 -5.07 3.18 -24.02
C LEU A 225 -5.28 1.89 -24.83
N ASN A 226 -6.32 1.81 -25.65
CA ASN A 226 -6.58 0.64 -26.48
C ASN A 226 -5.39 0.36 -27.42
N GLY A 227 -4.92 -0.89 -27.44
CA GLY A 227 -3.76 -1.30 -28.23
C GLY A 227 -2.40 -0.96 -27.61
N LEU A 228 -2.35 -0.43 -26.40
CA LEU A 228 -1.10 -0.19 -25.68
C LEU A 228 -0.37 -1.51 -25.39
N ASP A 229 0.91 -1.58 -25.74
CA ASP A 229 1.81 -2.60 -25.22
C ASP A 229 2.17 -2.28 -23.76
N TRP A 230 1.70 -3.12 -22.85
CA TRP A 230 1.86 -2.98 -21.41
C TRP A 230 3.26 -3.33 -20.89
N SER A 231 4.14 -3.88 -21.73
CA SER A 231 5.53 -4.17 -21.34
C SER A 231 6.20 -2.90 -20.79
N ASN A 232 6.72 -2.96 -19.56
CA ASN A 232 7.35 -1.83 -18.87
C ASN A 232 6.43 -0.63 -18.56
N VAL A 233 5.11 -0.84 -18.56
CA VAL A 233 4.10 0.19 -18.27
C VAL A 233 3.30 -0.21 -17.03
N PHE A 234 3.14 0.74 -16.12
CA PHE A 234 2.32 0.56 -14.92
C PHE A 234 1.47 1.79 -14.67
N ILE A 235 0.16 1.62 -14.54
CA ILE A 235 -0.77 2.70 -14.21
C ILE A 235 -1.11 2.61 -12.74
N ALA A 236 -1.06 3.71 -12.01
CA ALA A 236 -1.26 3.66 -10.57
C ALA A 236 -1.96 4.91 -10.03
N GLY A 237 -2.45 4.83 -8.80
CA GLY A 237 -3.03 5.97 -8.10
C GLY A 237 -4.52 6.18 -8.39
N GLY A 238 -4.91 7.45 -8.55
CA GLY A 238 -6.31 7.88 -8.46
C GLY A 238 -7.23 7.27 -9.51
N ILE A 239 -6.78 7.08 -10.75
CA ILE A 239 -7.62 6.47 -11.80
C ILE A 239 -7.90 4.99 -11.55
N VAL A 240 -6.92 4.27 -10.99
CA VAL A 240 -7.06 2.85 -10.64
C VAL A 240 -8.02 2.70 -9.47
N LEU A 241 -7.86 3.55 -8.45
CA LEU A 241 -8.83 3.62 -7.36
C LEU A 241 -10.23 3.95 -7.86
N SER A 242 -10.37 4.96 -8.73
CA SER A 242 -11.65 5.35 -9.32
C SER A 242 -12.31 4.18 -10.04
N ALA A 243 -11.58 3.45 -10.89
CA ALA A 243 -12.11 2.28 -11.59
C ALA A 243 -12.56 1.16 -10.64
N LEU A 244 -11.84 0.97 -9.52
CA LEU A 244 -12.21 0.01 -8.47
C LEU A 244 -13.46 0.45 -7.68
N LEU A 245 -13.66 1.74 -7.46
CA LEU A 245 -14.79 2.29 -6.69
C LEU A 245 -16.05 2.54 -7.53
N CYS A 246 -15.92 2.70 -8.85
CA CYS A 246 -17.04 2.95 -9.76
C CYS A 246 -17.84 1.67 -10.04
N THR A 247 -18.76 1.29 -9.16
CA THR A 247 -19.62 0.11 -9.39
C THR A 247 -20.78 0.37 -10.34
N THR A 248 -21.05 1.64 -10.68
CA THR A 248 -22.08 2.04 -11.64
C THR A 248 -21.59 3.11 -12.61
N ASP A 249 -22.28 3.26 -13.75
CA ASP A 249 -21.98 4.31 -14.73
C ASP A 249 -22.13 5.72 -14.18
N ALA A 250 -23.09 5.93 -13.26
CA ALA A 250 -23.31 7.22 -12.61
C ALA A 250 -22.12 7.65 -11.74
N ASP A 251 -21.29 6.70 -11.29
CA ASP A 251 -20.11 7.01 -10.48
C ASP A 251 -18.97 7.63 -11.29
N ILE A 252 -18.94 7.43 -12.62
CA ILE A 252 -17.86 7.90 -13.49
C ILE A 252 -17.72 9.42 -13.43
N GLU A 253 -18.83 10.15 -13.34
CA GLU A 253 -18.84 11.61 -13.29
C GLU A 253 -18.08 12.16 -12.08
N LYS A 254 -18.13 11.45 -10.94
CA LYS A 254 -17.43 11.81 -9.69
C LYS A 254 -15.91 11.85 -9.86
N TYR A 255 -15.39 11.08 -10.83
CA TYR A 255 -13.96 10.92 -11.09
C TYR A 255 -13.56 11.45 -12.49
N SER A 256 -14.39 12.29 -13.09
CA SER A 256 -14.15 12.93 -14.39
C SER A 256 -12.83 13.69 -14.44
N SER A 257 -12.42 14.31 -13.33
CA SER A 257 -11.17 15.07 -13.20
C SER A 257 -9.91 14.23 -12.92
N SER A 258 -10.04 12.92 -12.69
CA SER A 258 -8.88 12.05 -12.46
C SER A 258 -8.07 11.86 -13.74
N ASP A 259 -6.78 12.10 -13.62
CA ASP A 259 -5.78 11.89 -14.67
C ASP A 259 -5.33 10.43 -14.74
N ILE A 260 -4.79 10.03 -15.89
CA ILE A 260 -4.21 8.71 -16.09
C ILE A 260 -2.71 8.79 -15.85
N ASP A 261 -2.27 8.42 -14.64
CA ASP A 261 -0.86 8.44 -14.25
C ASP A 261 -0.15 7.15 -14.69
N ILE A 262 0.76 7.28 -15.65
CA ILE A 262 1.55 6.20 -16.24
C ILE A 262 2.99 6.27 -15.74
N TYR A 263 3.47 5.14 -15.24
CA TYR A 263 4.86 4.91 -14.85
C TYR A 263 5.53 3.99 -15.86
N ILE A 264 6.78 4.31 -16.19
CA ILE A 264 7.65 3.46 -17.01
C ILE A 264 8.71 2.87 -16.09
N HIS A 265 8.90 1.55 -16.15
CA HIS A 265 9.81 0.84 -15.24
C HIS A 265 10.77 -0.09 -15.99
N GLY A 266 11.94 -0.36 -15.40
CA GLY A 266 12.89 -1.35 -15.93
C GLY A 266 13.52 -0.99 -17.27
N LEU A 267 13.45 0.28 -17.69
CA LEU A 267 14.03 0.78 -18.93
C LEU A 267 15.09 1.85 -18.62
N ASP A 268 16.13 1.89 -19.45
CA ASP A 268 17.08 3.01 -19.46
C ASP A 268 16.42 4.29 -20.04
N PRO A 269 17.03 5.47 -19.85
CA PRO A 269 16.45 6.73 -20.33
C PRO A 269 16.15 6.76 -21.84
N VAL A 270 16.96 6.13 -22.68
CA VAL A 270 16.76 6.14 -24.14
C VAL A 270 15.54 5.30 -24.50
N ALA A 271 15.46 4.08 -23.97
CA ALA A 271 14.32 3.20 -24.17
C ALA A 271 13.03 3.78 -23.56
N ALA A 272 13.13 4.43 -22.39
CA ALA A 272 11.99 5.09 -21.75
C ALA A 272 11.43 6.25 -22.60
N ASN A 273 12.28 7.10 -23.19
CA ASN A 273 11.82 8.17 -24.09
C ASN A 273 11.10 7.60 -25.33
N LYS A 274 11.65 6.54 -25.93
CA LYS A 274 10.96 5.85 -27.04
C LYS A 274 9.61 5.28 -26.62
N LYS A 275 9.51 4.76 -25.39
CA LYS A 275 8.24 4.27 -24.84
C LYS A 275 7.23 5.41 -24.65
N VAL A 276 7.67 6.61 -24.24
CA VAL A 276 6.81 7.81 -24.18
C VAL A 276 6.25 8.18 -25.55
N GLU A 277 7.09 8.18 -26.59
CA GLU A 277 6.65 8.42 -27.97
C GLU A 277 5.59 7.40 -28.41
N ASN A 278 5.83 6.11 -28.15
CA ASN A 278 4.86 5.06 -28.46
C ASN A 278 3.52 5.25 -27.72
N ILE A 279 3.56 5.61 -26.43
CA ILE A 279 2.34 5.88 -25.65
C ILE A 279 1.59 7.09 -26.22
N PHE A 280 2.30 8.14 -26.63
CA PHE A 280 1.70 9.32 -27.26
C PHE A 280 0.98 8.97 -28.56
N GLU A 281 1.60 8.18 -29.44
CA GLU A 281 0.98 7.76 -30.71
C GLU A 281 -0.28 6.91 -30.49
N ILE A 282 -0.24 5.96 -29.54
CA ILE A 282 -1.43 5.17 -29.16
C ILE A 282 -2.53 6.08 -28.63
N TRP A 283 -2.21 6.94 -27.66
CA TRP A 283 -3.17 7.89 -27.10
C TRP A 283 -3.79 8.79 -28.17
N LYS A 284 -2.97 9.38 -29.05
CA LYS A 284 -3.41 10.25 -30.15
C LYS A 284 -4.32 9.52 -31.13
N SER A 285 -4.00 8.26 -31.48
CA SER A 285 -4.81 7.46 -32.40
C SER A 285 -6.20 7.13 -31.85
N ASN A 286 -6.31 6.99 -30.52
CA ASN A 286 -7.55 6.71 -29.80
C ASN A 286 -8.38 7.97 -29.50
N LEU A 287 -7.88 9.17 -29.82
CA LEU A 287 -8.66 10.39 -29.68
C LEU A 287 -9.83 10.44 -30.69
N PRO A 288 -10.94 11.10 -30.33
CA PRO A 288 -11.96 11.48 -31.30
C PRO A 288 -11.35 12.24 -32.48
N GLU A 289 -11.85 12.02 -33.69
CA GLU A 289 -11.31 12.63 -34.92
C GLU A 289 -11.16 14.15 -34.81
N SER A 290 -12.15 14.82 -34.21
CA SER A 290 -12.17 16.28 -34.01
C SER A 290 -11.07 16.79 -33.08
N CYS A 291 -10.47 15.92 -32.27
CA CYS A 291 -9.50 16.24 -31.23
C CYS A 291 -8.05 15.90 -31.64
N ARG A 292 -7.84 15.05 -32.65
CA ARG A 292 -6.51 14.52 -33.01
C ARG A 292 -5.48 15.59 -33.36
N GLU A 293 -5.90 16.65 -34.02
CA GLU A 293 -5.04 17.78 -34.38
C GLU A 293 -4.95 18.86 -33.28
N LYS A 294 -5.66 18.66 -32.16
CA LYS A 294 -5.74 19.61 -31.04
C LYS A 294 -5.10 19.05 -29.78
N THR A 295 -3.88 18.56 -29.94
CA THR A 295 -3.10 17.99 -28.83
C THR A 295 -2.06 19.00 -28.32
N LEU A 296 -1.82 18.97 -27.01
CA LEU A 296 -0.79 19.77 -26.35
C LEU A 296 0.00 18.85 -25.41
N VAL A 297 1.32 18.90 -25.50
CA VAL A 297 2.22 18.18 -24.59
C VAL A 297 2.92 19.20 -23.69
N VAL A 298 2.75 19.05 -22.37
CA VAL A 298 3.41 19.90 -21.38
C VAL A 298 4.33 19.06 -20.53
N ARG A 299 5.61 19.42 -20.49
CA ARG A 299 6.60 18.78 -19.63
C ARG A 299 7.00 19.73 -18.51
N ASN A 300 6.88 19.26 -17.26
CA ASN A 300 7.43 19.95 -16.09
C ASN A 300 8.53 19.08 -15.44
N SER A 301 8.97 19.42 -14.22
CA SER A 301 10.03 18.68 -13.52
C SER A 301 9.63 17.29 -13.04
N ARG A 302 8.33 16.97 -13.01
CA ARG A 302 7.75 15.74 -12.45
C ARG A 302 7.01 14.90 -13.47
N THR A 303 6.42 15.50 -14.51
CA THR A 303 5.58 14.79 -15.47
C THR A 303 5.73 15.31 -16.90
N ILE A 304 5.40 14.44 -17.86
CA ILE A 304 5.01 14.82 -19.22
C ILE A 304 3.50 14.57 -19.32
N THR A 305 2.71 15.61 -19.57
CA THR A 305 1.25 15.52 -19.64
C THR A 305 0.76 15.75 -21.05
N PHE A 306 -0.07 14.83 -21.53
CA PHE A 306 -0.79 14.94 -22.79
C PHE A 306 -2.17 15.53 -22.54
N PHE A 307 -2.48 16.60 -23.27
CA PHE A 307 -3.75 17.31 -23.23
C PHE A 307 -4.42 17.25 -24.60
N SER A 308 -5.75 17.17 -24.57
CA SER A 308 -6.64 17.30 -25.71
C SER A 308 -7.83 18.19 -25.28
N GLU A 309 -8.73 18.52 -26.20
CA GLU A 309 -9.97 19.23 -25.85
C GLU A 309 -10.78 18.48 -24.78
N TYR A 310 -11.29 19.23 -23.80
CA TYR A 310 -12.24 18.72 -22.82
C TYR A 310 -13.47 18.10 -23.54
N PRO A 311 -14.01 16.95 -23.08
CA PRO A 311 -13.75 16.27 -21.82
C PRO A 311 -12.73 15.12 -21.88
N VAL A 312 -11.84 15.10 -22.88
CA VAL A 312 -10.81 14.06 -22.95
C VAL A 312 -9.90 14.13 -21.72
N LYS A 313 -9.74 12.98 -21.05
CA LYS A 313 -8.88 12.85 -19.87
C LYS A 313 -7.42 13.08 -20.23
N ARG A 314 -6.70 13.67 -19.27
CA ARG A 314 -5.26 13.88 -19.39
C ARG A 314 -4.53 12.56 -19.12
N VAL A 315 -3.49 12.32 -19.89
CA VAL A 315 -2.52 11.25 -19.63
C VAL A 315 -1.25 11.89 -19.10
N GLN A 316 -0.75 11.43 -17.96
CA GLN A 316 0.48 11.92 -17.35
C GLN A 316 1.52 10.81 -17.30
N ILE A 317 2.64 10.98 -17.97
CA ILE A 317 3.83 10.15 -17.75
C ILE A 317 4.60 10.72 -16.56
N VAL A 318 4.73 9.93 -15.49
CA VAL A 318 5.50 10.32 -14.31
C VAL A 318 6.99 10.16 -14.57
N LEU A 319 7.75 11.25 -14.42
CA LEU A 319 9.20 11.30 -14.65
C LEU A 319 9.99 10.73 -13.47
N LYS A 320 9.72 9.46 -13.14
CA LYS A 320 10.47 8.69 -12.16
C LYS A 320 10.82 7.33 -12.76
N LEU A 321 12.09 7.15 -13.11
CA LEU A 321 12.61 5.83 -13.48
C LEU A 321 12.71 4.98 -12.22
N VAL A 322 12.05 3.83 -12.27
CA VAL A 322 12.06 2.81 -11.22
C VAL A 322 12.38 1.46 -11.86
N GLN A 323 12.91 0.52 -11.11
CA GLN A 323 13.24 -0.79 -11.69
C GLN A 323 11.98 -1.64 -11.92
N ASN A 324 11.02 -1.57 -11.00
CA ASN A 324 9.81 -2.39 -11.04
C ASN A 324 8.57 -1.67 -10.48
N PRO A 325 7.34 -2.19 -10.70
CA PRO A 325 6.11 -1.60 -10.20
C PRO A 325 5.99 -1.51 -8.68
N LYS A 326 6.63 -2.42 -7.92
CA LYS A 326 6.62 -2.38 -6.44
C LYS A 326 7.18 -1.05 -5.92
N GLU A 327 8.25 -0.53 -6.53
CA GLU A 327 8.78 0.79 -6.16
C GLU A 327 7.77 1.92 -6.40
N VAL A 328 6.97 1.86 -7.47
CA VAL A 328 5.90 2.85 -7.71
C VAL A 328 4.93 2.84 -6.52
N LEU A 329 4.43 1.65 -6.17
CA LEU A 329 3.47 1.47 -5.09
C LEU A 329 4.01 1.96 -3.74
N LEU A 330 5.28 1.63 -3.42
CA LEU A 330 5.94 2.03 -2.18
C LEU A 330 6.18 3.55 -2.06
N ASN A 331 5.97 4.32 -3.14
CA ASN A 331 6.19 5.77 -3.15
C ASN A 331 4.91 6.62 -3.11
N PHE A 332 3.72 6.01 -3.14
CA PHE A 332 2.46 6.75 -2.94
C PHE A 332 2.38 7.36 -1.55
N ASP A 333 1.86 8.58 -1.50
CA ASP A 333 1.66 9.39 -0.30
C ASP A 333 0.34 9.08 0.40
N LEU A 334 -0.72 8.76 -0.34
CA LEU A 334 -2.01 8.33 0.21
C LEU A 334 -2.14 6.81 0.16
N ASP A 335 -2.45 6.20 1.30
CA ASP A 335 -2.56 4.74 1.45
C ASP A 335 -3.54 4.14 0.44
N VAL A 336 -4.73 4.72 0.33
CA VAL A 336 -5.81 4.24 -0.57
C VAL A 336 -5.43 4.32 -2.05
N CYS A 337 -4.43 5.13 -2.41
CA CYS A 337 -3.93 5.25 -3.78
C CYS A 337 -2.75 4.31 -4.07
N ALA A 338 -2.25 3.55 -3.09
CA ALA A 338 -1.11 2.64 -3.26
C ALA A 338 -1.51 1.33 -3.96
N MET A 339 -2.07 1.47 -5.16
CA MET A 339 -2.53 0.41 -6.04
C MET A 339 -2.23 0.75 -7.51
N GLY A 340 -2.17 -0.26 -8.35
CA GLY A 340 -1.93 -0.09 -9.77
C GLY A 340 -2.35 -1.26 -10.63
N TYR A 341 -2.28 -1.05 -11.94
CA TYR A 341 -2.70 -1.96 -13.00
C TYR A 341 -1.59 -2.03 -14.05
N ASP A 342 -1.14 -3.24 -14.36
CA ASP A 342 -0.06 -3.53 -15.32
C ASP A 342 -0.59 -4.05 -16.67
N GLY A 343 -1.90 -3.99 -16.91
CA GLY A 343 -2.54 -4.58 -18.09
C GLY A 343 -3.08 -5.99 -17.87
N GLU A 344 -2.55 -6.72 -16.88
CA GLU A 344 -2.91 -8.11 -16.58
C GLU A 344 -3.56 -8.26 -15.20
N SER A 345 -3.07 -7.52 -14.20
CA SER A 345 -3.43 -7.66 -12.79
C SER A 345 -3.67 -6.31 -12.14
N LEU A 346 -4.75 -6.21 -11.36
CA LEU A 346 -4.94 -5.13 -10.38
C LEU A 346 -4.22 -5.51 -9.10
N VAL A 347 -3.22 -4.72 -8.72
CA VAL A 347 -2.37 -4.98 -7.56
C VAL A 347 -2.41 -3.83 -6.56
N MET A 348 -2.23 -4.12 -5.28
CA MET A 348 -2.20 -3.09 -4.23
C MET A 348 -1.33 -3.47 -3.05
N LEU A 349 -0.86 -2.45 -2.32
CA LEU A 349 -0.15 -2.67 -1.06
C LEU A 349 -1.11 -2.97 0.10
N PRO A 350 -0.64 -3.65 1.16
CA PRO A 350 -1.42 -3.90 2.36
C PRO A 350 -2.04 -2.64 2.97
N ARG A 351 -1.31 -1.51 2.97
CA ARG A 351 -1.85 -0.23 3.43
C ARG A 351 -3.06 0.25 2.61
N ALA A 352 -3.09 0.00 1.31
CA ALA A 352 -4.22 0.36 0.46
C ALA A 352 -5.46 -0.49 0.77
N ALA A 353 -5.28 -1.81 0.91
CA ALA A 353 -6.36 -2.70 1.31
C ALA A 353 -6.94 -2.30 2.67
N ARG A 354 -6.08 -2.06 3.67
CA ARG A 354 -6.51 -1.54 4.97
C ARG A 354 -7.30 -0.22 4.81
N ALA A 355 -6.80 0.72 4.01
CA ALA A 355 -7.46 2.01 3.83
C ALA A 355 -8.87 1.88 3.22
N LEU A 356 -9.07 0.94 2.29
CA LEU A 356 -10.39 0.63 1.74
C LEU A 356 -11.32 0.09 2.84
N GLU A 357 -10.84 -0.87 3.63
CA GLU A 357 -11.60 -1.54 4.69
C GLU A 357 -12.02 -0.65 5.84
N THR A 358 -11.18 0.30 6.18
CA THR A 358 -11.42 1.12 7.36
C THR A 358 -11.90 2.51 7.01
N GLY A 359 -11.61 2.99 5.81
CA GLY A 359 -11.85 4.38 5.40
C GLY A 359 -10.80 5.35 5.93
N TYR A 360 -9.65 4.85 6.39
CA TYR A 360 -8.59 5.65 7.00
C TYR A 360 -7.23 5.43 6.35
N SER A 361 -6.46 6.50 6.22
CA SER A 361 -5.01 6.43 6.00
C SER A 361 -4.29 6.66 7.32
N VAL A 362 -3.18 5.95 7.52
CA VAL A 362 -2.34 6.11 8.71
C VAL A 362 -1.38 7.25 8.48
N PHE A 363 -1.53 8.33 9.26
CA PHE A 363 -0.57 9.41 9.26
C PHE A 363 0.70 9.00 10.00
N THR A 364 1.77 8.75 9.25
CA THR A 364 3.12 8.53 9.79
C THR A 364 4.02 9.73 9.52
N MET A 365 5.08 9.90 10.30
CA MET A 365 6.10 10.91 10.01
C MET A 365 6.80 10.66 8.67
N ASP A 366 6.90 9.40 8.24
CA ASP A 366 7.40 9.02 6.91
C ASP A 366 6.50 9.60 5.80
N LEU A 367 5.18 9.64 6.01
CA LEU A 367 4.21 10.24 5.09
C LEU A 367 4.34 11.77 5.06
N VAL A 368 4.46 12.42 6.23
CA VAL A 368 4.57 13.88 6.38
C VAL A 368 5.86 14.43 5.77
N GLN A 369 6.97 13.75 6.01
CA GLN A 369 8.27 14.21 5.56
C GLN A 369 8.58 13.80 4.11
N GLY A 370 7.67 13.04 3.49
CA GLY A 370 7.92 12.26 2.29
C GLY A 370 8.83 11.08 2.62
N HIS A 371 8.55 9.90 2.07
CA HIS A 371 9.28 8.64 2.32
C HIS A 371 10.80 8.87 2.40
N TYR A 372 11.32 9.09 3.62
CA TYR A 372 12.73 9.39 3.90
C TYR A 372 13.63 8.18 3.68
N LEU A 373 13.01 7.01 3.53
CA LEU A 373 13.65 5.69 3.45
C LEU A 373 13.77 5.18 2.00
N GLY A 374 13.59 6.05 1.00
CA GLY A 374 13.95 5.76 -0.39
C GLY A 374 14.65 6.96 -1.02
N ASP A 375 15.37 6.73 -2.13
CA ASP A 375 16.15 7.72 -2.91
C ASP A 375 15.36 8.97 -3.39
N ARG A 376 14.08 9.07 -3.01
CA ARG A 376 13.13 10.11 -3.37
C ARG A 376 13.55 11.51 -2.93
N ARG A 377 14.24 11.67 -1.78
CA ARG A 377 14.72 13.00 -1.32
C ARG A 377 16.16 13.30 -1.75
N ALA A 378 17.04 12.29 -1.74
CA ALA A 378 18.43 12.44 -2.17
C ALA A 378 18.56 12.95 -3.62
N SER A 379 17.64 12.54 -4.51
CA SER A 379 17.58 12.97 -5.91
C SER A 379 16.85 14.31 -6.14
N GLN A 380 16.12 14.83 -5.14
CA GLN A 380 15.42 16.12 -5.24
C GLN A 380 16.22 17.28 -4.66
N GLU A 381 17.05 17.05 -3.64
CA GLU A 381 17.90 18.08 -3.04
C GLU A 381 19.19 18.34 -3.82
N SER A 382 19.50 17.49 -4.80
CA SER A 382 20.67 17.62 -5.67
C SER A 382 20.40 18.29 -7.03
N ARG A 383 19.24 18.95 -7.21
CA ARG A 383 18.88 19.64 -8.46
C ARG A 383 18.57 21.11 -8.29
#